data_AF-A0A3L7P871-F1
#
_entry.id   AF-A0A3L7P871-F1
#
_cell.length_a   1.000
_cell.length_b   1.000
_cell.length_c   1.000
_cell.angle_alpha   90.00
_cell.angle_beta   90.00
_cell.angle_gamma   90.00
#
_symmetry.space_group_name_H-M   'P 1'
#
loop_
_entity.id
_entity.type
_entity.pdbx_description
1 polymer ?
#
loop_
_entity_poly.entity_id
_entity_poly.type
_entity_poly.pdbx_seq_one_letter_code
_entity_poly.pdbx_strand_id
1 'polypeptide(L)' 'SEMPKQSGNMQMSSAGKILGPEDPVLVPELYATILAAMGIDARKEIMTPIGRPIRFSDAMPLARLLKDDVAASVIKS' A
#
# COMPACT_ATOMS: atom_id res chain seq x y z
N SER A 1 -21.95 -25.75 3.44
CA SER A 1 -21.70 -24.57 2.58
C SER A 1 -20.32 -24.05 2.91
N GLU A 2 -19.30 -24.60 2.23
CA GLU A 2 -17.92 -24.13 2.39
C GLU A 2 -17.70 -22.87 1.55
N MET A 3 -17.15 -21.83 2.17
CA MET A 3 -16.72 -20.62 1.46
C MET A 3 -15.37 -20.88 0.76
N PRO A 4 -15.14 -20.37 -0.46
CA PRO A 4 -13.86 -20.51 -1.13
C PRO A 4 -12.80 -19.63 -0.43
N LYS A 5 -11.72 -20.26 0.04
CA LYS A 5 -10.55 -19.54 0.57
C LYS A 5 -9.81 -18.90 -0.60
N GLN A 6 -9.71 -17.57 -0.60
CA GLN A 6 -8.93 -16.81 -1.58
C GLN A 6 -7.46 -17.27 -1.56
N SER A 7 -6.98 -17.65 -2.73
CA SER A 7 -5.64 -18.13 -2.99
C SER A 7 -4.68 -16.94 -3.08
N GLY A 8 -3.99 -16.64 -1.98
CA GLY A 8 -2.73 -15.89 -2.00
C GLY A 8 -1.59 -16.90 -1.88
N ASN A 9 -0.57 -16.83 -2.74
CA ASN A 9 0.61 -17.70 -2.70
C ASN A 9 1.31 -17.60 -1.33
N MET A 10 1.03 -18.55 -0.44
CA MET A 10 1.65 -18.64 0.89
C MET A 10 2.69 -19.76 0.85
N GLN A 11 3.98 -19.39 0.88
CA GLN A 11 5.05 -20.39 0.94
C GLN A 11 5.12 -20.98 2.36
N MET A 12 4.99 -22.29 2.48
CA MET A 12 5.23 -23.01 3.73
C MET A 12 6.68 -23.48 3.78
N SER A 13 7.39 -23.14 4.87
CA SER A 13 8.65 -23.82 5.19
C SER A 13 8.38 -25.24 5.68
N SER A 14 9.32 -26.16 5.46
CA SER A 14 9.24 -27.56 5.93
C SER A 14 9.10 -27.73 7.45
N ALA A 15 9.29 -26.65 8.23
CA ALA A 15 9.13 -26.60 9.68
C ALA A 15 7.75 -26.08 10.16
N GLY A 16 6.76 -25.94 9.27
CA GLY A 16 5.40 -25.51 9.63
C GLY A 16 5.27 -24.00 9.94
N LYS A 17 6.31 -23.20 9.68
CA LYS A 17 6.25 -21.75 9.81
C LYS A 17 5.61 -21.15 8.56
N ILE A 18 4.51 -20.39 8.76
CA ILE A 18 3.89 -19.57 7.73
C ILE A 18 4.91 -18.49 7.35
N LEU A 19 5.38 -18.50 6.10
CA LEU A 19 6.21 -17.43 5.58
C LEU A 19 5.28 -16.32 5.09
N GLY A 20 5.68 -15.06 5.32
CA GLY A 20 4.99 -13.91 4.75
C GLY A 20 5.01 -13.94 3.23
N PRO A 21 4.28 -13.02 2.57
CA PRO A 21 4.38 -12.88 1.12
C PRO A 21 5.82 -12.60 0.69
N GLU A 22 6.21 -13.16 -0.45
CA GLU A 22 7.54 -12.95 -1.05
C GLU A 22 7.79 -11.47 -1.36
N ASP A 23 6.75 -10.75 -1.74
CA ASP A 23 6.78 -9.32 -2.05
C ASP A 23 5.74 -8.58 -1.18
N PRO A 24 6.07 -8.25 0.09
CA PRO A 24 5.15 -7.58 0.98
C PRO A 24 4.86 -6.15 0.51
N VAL A 25 3.62 -5.73 0.71
CA VAL A 25 3.19 -4.33 0.59
C VAL A 25 2.70 -3.89 1.96
N LEU A 26 3.27 -2.83 2.50
CA LEU A 26 2.81 -2.26 3.75
C LEU A 26 1.55 -1.41 3.50
N VAL A 27 0.64 -1.43 4.47
CA VAL A 27 -0.57 -0.59 4.45
C VAL A 27 -0.27 0.90 4.14
N PRO A 28 0.71 1.57 4.78
CA PRO A 28 1.01 2.97 4.45
C PRO A 28 1.51 3.17 3.01
N GLU A 29 2.23 2.20 2.42
CA GLU A 29 2.70 2.26 1.03
C GLU A 29 1.53 2.16 0.05
N LEU A 30 0.57 1.28 0.34
CA LEU A 30 -0.66 1.16 -0.43
C LEU A 30 -1.45 2.49 -0.43
N TYR A 31 -1.67 3.09 0.75
CA TYR A 31 -2.35 4.37 0.84
C TYR A 31 -1.58 5.50 0.13
N ALA A 32 -0.27 5.57 0.30
CA ALA A 32 0.56 6.56 -0.41
C ALA A 32 0.41 6.43 -1.93
N THR A 33 0.38 5.19 -2.44
CA THR A 33 0.21 4.90 -3.86
C THR A 33 -1.16 5.36 -4.38
N ILE A 34 -2.25 5.04 -3.67
CA ILE A 34 -3.61 5.45 -4.07
C ILE A 34 -3.73 6.97 -4.07
N LEU A 35 -3.25 7.63 -3.01
CA LEU A 35 -3.31 9.10 -2.89
C LEU A 35 -2.54 9.79 -4.02
N ALA A 36 -1.33 9.30 -4.32
CA ALA A 36 -0.54 9.84 -5.41
C ALA A 36 -1.24 9.66 -6.78
N ALA A 37 -1.85 8.50 -7.03
CA ALA A 37 -2.62 8.27 -8.26
C ALA A 37 -3.82 9.22 -8.41
N MET A 38 -4.37 9.71 -7.30
CA MET A 38 -5.42 10.73 -7.26
C MET A 38 -4.89 12.17 -7.31
N GLY A 39 -3.58 12.38 -7.40
CA GLY A 39 -2.95 13.71 -7.35
C GLY A 39 -2.95 14.34 -5.97
N ILE A 40 -3.10 13.55 -4.90
CA ILE A 40 -3.11 14.00 -3.50
C ILE A 40 -1.74 13.72 -2.89
N ASP A 41 -1.12 14.74 -2.28
CA ASP A 41 0.12 14.55 -1.53
C ASP A 41 -0.13 13.72 -0.26
N ALA A 42 0.42 12.50 -0.24
CA ALA A 42 0.30 11.58 0.89
C ALA A 42 0.96 12.10 2.18
N ARG A 43 1.95 12.99 2.07
CA ARG A 43 2.64 13.58 3.23
C ARG A 43 1.87 14.76 3.82
N LYS A 44 0.79 15.18 3.19
CA LYS A 44 -0.05 16.27 3.67
C LYS A 44 -0.57 15.94 5.06
N GLU A 45 -0.41 16.91 5.95
CA GLU A 45 -1.00 16.90 7.28
C GLU A 45 -2.28 17.75 7.27
N ILE A 46 -3.34 17.22 7.87
CA ILE A 46 -4.60 17.94 8.07
C ILE A 46 -4.88 18.07 9.55
N MET A 47 -5.50 19.19 9.92
CA MET A 47 -6.03 19.36 11.26
C MET A 47 -7.45 18.79 11.33
N THR A 48 -7.69 17.84 12.22
CA THR A 48 -9.04 17.32 12.44
C THR A 48 -9.92 18.36 13.16
N PRO A 49 -11.26 18.25 13.08
CA PRO A 49 -12.16 19.17 13.80
C PRO A 49 -11.94 19.24 15.31
N ILE A 50 -11.38 18.18 15.92
CA ILE A 50 -11.03 18.12 17.35
C ILE A 50 -9.59 18.60 17.64
N GLY A 51 -8.90 19.18 16.65
CA GLY A 51 -7.57 19.77 16.83
C GLY A 51 -6.43 18.76 16.90
N ARG A 52 -6.62 17.51 16.46
CA ARG A 52 -5.53 16.53 16.35
C ARG A 52 -4.96 16.54 14.93
N PRO A 53 -3.64 16.74 14.74
CA PRO A 53 -3.03 16.59 13.43
C PRO A 53 -3.10 15.13 12.98
N ILE A 54 -3.44 14.90 11.72
CA ILE A 54 -3.35 13.60 11.07
C ILE A 54 -2.63 13.78 9.75
N ARG A 55 -1.60 12.97 9.51
CA ARG A 55 -0.98 12.82 8.19
C ARG A 55 -1.61 11.64 7.46
N PHE A 56 -1.73 11.73 6.13
CA PHE A 56 -2.36 10.66 5.36
C PHE A 56 -1.49 9.40 5.26
N SER A 57 -0.19 9.52 4.99
CA SER A 57 0.78 8.43 5.07
C SER A 57 2.21 8.98 5.24
N ASP A 58 3.07 8.19 5.90
CA ASP A 58 4.51 8.44 6.02
C ASP A 58 5.34 7.70 4.95
N ALA A 59 4.71 6.82 4.18
CA ALA A 59 5.39 6.02 3.15
C ALA A 59 5.38 6.70 1.77
N MET A 60 6.24 6.21 0.88
CA MET A 60 6.29 6.63 -0.52
C MET A 60 5.40 5.74 -1.40
N PRO A 61 4.84 6.27 -2.51
CA PRO A 61 4.14 5.48 -3.51
C PRO A 61 5.02 4.38 -4.12
N LEU A 62 4.44 3.21 -4.39
CA LEU A 62 5.12 2.09 -5.04
C LEU A 62 4.74 2.02 -6.52
N ALA A 63 5.68 2.32 -7.41
CA ALA A 63 5.46 2.32 -8.86
C ALA A 63 4.94 0.98 -9.39
N ARG A 64 5.43 -0.14 -8.84
CA ARG A 64 5.04 -1.51 -9.23
C ARG A 64 3.57 -1.85 -9.00
N LEU A 65 2.82 -1.03 -8.25
CA LEU A 65 1.40 -1.19 -8.01
C LEU A 65 0.53 -0.40 -9.01
N LEU A 66 1.15 0.37 -9.90
CA LEU A 66 0.49 1.18 -10.91
C LEU A 66 0.78 0.62 -12.30
N LYS A 67 -0.07 0.96 -13.27
CA LYS A 67 0.29 0.78 -14.69
C LYS A 67 1.45 1.70 -15.05
N ASP A 68 2.29 1.28 -15.98
CA ASP A 68 3.52 1.99 -16.35
C ASP A 68 3.28 3.47 -16.73
N ASP A 69 2.22 3.75 -17.47
CA ASP A 69 1.82 5.10 -17.89
C ASP A 69 1.41 5.98 -16.69
N VAL A 70 0.66 5.41 -15.75
CA VAL A 70 0.28 6.10 -14.51
C VAL A 70 1.51 6.32 -13.62
N ALA A 71 2.36 5.30 -13.45
CA ALA A 71 3.57 5.39 -12.64
C ALA A 71 4.49 6.52 -13.14
N ALA A 72 4.71 6.62 -14.45
CA ALA A 72 5.54 7.65 -15.06
C ALA A 72 5.01 9.08 -14.86
N SER A 73 3.69 9.26 -14.76
CA SER A 73 3.08 10.59 -14.57
C SER A 73 3.04 11.04 -13.10
N VAL A 74 2.94 10.09 -12.17
CA VAL A 74 2.68 10.35 -10.75
C VAL A 74 3.96 10.31 -9.91
N ILE A 75 4.87 9.38 -10.22
CA ILE A 75 6.11 9.18 -9.48
C ILE A 75 7.23 9.83 -10.31
N LYS A 76 7.36 11.14 -10.16
CA LYS A 76 8.50 11.87 -10.73
C LYS A 76 9.77 11.47 -9.98
N SER A 77 10.80 11.16 -10.76
CA SER A 77 12.19 11.00 -10.30
C SER A 77 12.72 12.27 -9.66
#